data_AF-A0A4Q3VA00-F1
#
_entry.id   AF-A0A4Q3VA00-F1
#
_cell.length_a   1.000
_cell.length_b   1.000
_cell.length_c   1.000
_cell.angle_alpha   90.00
_cell.angle_beta   90.00
_cell.angle_gamma   90.00
#
_symmetry.space_group_name_H-M   'P 1'
#
loop_
_entity.id
_entity.type
_entity.pdbx_description
1 polymer ?
#
loop_
_entity_poly.entity_id
_entity_poly.type
_entity_poly.pdbx_seq_one_letter_code
_entity_poly.pdbx_strand_id
1 'polypeptide(L)'
;MTGSRLRYSLDAAIGRPQDWSFSWMLIDDVTFGSTCGFSGQSRQRISYEIMRDAERLWICQRCVGRYCLGGMLDGSALDQATIRGKLHGLTARLKQRTCQDIVHKVSAGADDQALLEVALYFDRNLQLSPLHAARLFLAIAALEEPIDRRVFEVQTR
;
A
#
# COMPACT_ATOMS: atom_id res chain seq x y z
N MET A 1 -27.30 0.61 -17.45
CA MET A 1 -26.35 1.37 -16.62
C MET A 1 -25.05 1.53 -17.39
N THR A 2 -24.88 2.67 -18.05
CA THR A 2 -23.68 3.03 -18.82
C THR A 2 -22.54 3.38 -17.85
N GLY A 3 -21.71 2.38 -17.53
CA GLY A 3 -20.49 2.59 -16.77
C GLY A 3 -19.52 3.44 -17.58
N SER A 4 -19.58 4.77 -17.41
CA SER A 4 -18.53 5.67 -17.86
C SER A 4 -17.23 5.21 -17.20
N ARG A 5 -16.35 4.56 -17.99
CA ARG A 5 -14.96 4.34 -17.59
C ARG A 5 -14.36 5.72 -17.44
N LEU A 6 -14.39 6.28 -16.23
CA LEU A 6 -13.63 7.48 -15.88
C LEU A 6 -12.19 7.25 -16.34
N ARG A 7 -11.84 7.85 -17.48
CA ARG A 7 -10.47 7.90 -17.96
C ARG A 7 -9.80 8.93 -17.07
N TYR A 8 -9.26 8.47 -15.95
CA TYR A 8 -8.45 9.31 -15.08
C TYR A 8 -7.19 9.69 -15.87
N SER A 9 -7.26 10.84 -16.55
CA SER A 9 -6.15 11.52 -17.21
C SER A 9 -5.30 12.22 -16.16
N LEU A 10 -4.02 12.42 -16.47
CA LEU A 10 -3.17 13.28 -15.66
C LEU A 10 -3.79 14.68 -15.63
N ASP A 11 -3.91 15.28 -14.45
CA ASP A 11 -4.30 16.69 -14.35
C ASP A 11 -3.24 17.57 -15.04
N ALA A 12 -3.67 18.50 -15.88
CA ALA A 12 -2.77 19.37 -16.63
C ALA A 12 -1.88 20.22 -15.72
N ALA A 13 -2.34 20.55 -14.50
CA ALA A 13 -1.57 21.30 -13.52
C ALA A 13 -0.32 20.56 -13.01
N ILE A 14 -0.27 19.23 -13.19
CA ILE A 14 0.85 18.40 -12.73
C ILE A 14 2.09 18.58 -13.63
N GLY A 15 1.91 19.02 -14.87
CA GLY A 15 3.00 19.14 -15.84
C GLY A 15 3.51 17.77 -16.32
N ARG A 16 4.81 17.68 -16.64
CA ARG A 16 5.41 16.46 -17.19
C ARG A 16 5.81 15.51 -16.07
N PRO A 17 5.38 14.24 -16.07
CA PRO A 17 5.78 13.27 -15.06
C PRO A 17 7.30 13.09 -14.92
N GLN A 18 8.06 13.29 -16.01
CA GLN A 18 9.52 13.14 -15.99
C GLN A 18 10.22 14.18 -15.10
N ASP A 19 9.55 15.29 -14.81
CA ASP A 19 10.07 16.34 -13.93
C ASP A 19 9.89 15.98 -12.44
N TRP A 20 9.19 14.90 -12.14
CA TRP A 20 8.96 14.40 -10.78
C TRP A 20 9.87 13.21 -10.46
N SER A 21 10.30 13.11 -9.20
CA SER A 21 11.12 12.00 -8.72
C SER A 21 10.60 11.41 -7.42
N PHE A 22 10.79 10.11 -7.19
CA PHE A 22 10.45 9.47 -5.91
C PHE A 22 11.31 10.00 -4.77
N SER A 23 10.68 10.27 -3.61
CA SER A 23 11.41 10.50 -2.34
C SER A 23 11.77 9.20 -1.61
N TRP A 24 11.27 8.07 -2.12
CA TRP A 24 11.31 6.73 -1.50
C TRP A 24 10.44 6.57 -0.25
N MET A 25 9.63 7.57 0.10
CA MET A 25 8.59 7.42 1.11
C MET A 25 7.34 6.78 0.52
N LEU A 26 6.81 5.78 1.23
CA LEU A 26 5.60 5.06 0.90
C LEU A 26 4.70 5.00 2.14
N ILE A 27 3.38 5.01 1.93
CA ILE A 27 2.37 4.79 2.97
C ILE A 27 1.49 3.61 2.55
N ASP A 28 1.16 2.73 3.50
CA ASP A 28 0.13 1.70 3.39
C ASP A 28 -1.08 2.15 4.22
N ASP A 29 -2.04 2.77 3.55
CA ASP A 29 -3.26 3.27 4.14
C ASP A 29 -4.27 2.12 4.31
N VAL A 30 -4.35 1.65 5.56
CA VAL A 30 -5.22 0.54 5.96
C VAL A 30 -6.70 0.89 5.93
N THR A 31 -7.06 2.16 5.80
CA THR A 31 -8.44 2.66 5.70
C THR A 31 -8.91 2.85 4.26
N PHE A 32 -7.99 2.84 3.29
CA PHE A 32 -8.25 3.22 1.90
C PHE A 32 -8.89 4.63 1.81
N GLY A 33 -8.45 5.59 2.64
CA GLY A 33 -8.89 6.99 2.59
C GLY A 33 -8.12 7.84 1.58
N SER A 34 -6.93 7.39 1.19
CA SER A 34 -5.99 8.15 0.36
C SER A 34 -6.48 8.36 -1.07
N THR A 35 -6.15 9.55 -1.60
CA THR A 35 -6.46 9.96 -2.98
C THR A 35 -5.18 10.28 -3.75
N CYS A 36 -5.09 9.80 -4.99
CA CYS A 36 -3.93 10.00 -5.85
C CYS A 36 -3.86 11.45 -6.38
N GLY A 37 -2.77 12.15 -6.13
CA GLY A 37 -2.55 13.51 -6.63
C GLY A 37 -2.43 13.63 -8.15
N PHE A 38 -2.06 12.56 -8.87
CA PHE A 38 -1.95 12.59 -10.33
C PHE A 38 -3.26 12.38 -11.07
N SER A 39 -4.09 11.48 -10.54
CA SER A 39 -5.26 10.95 -11.26
C SER A 39 -6.57 11.16 -10.52
N GLY A 40 -6.54 11.69 -9.29
CA GLY A 40 -7.72 11.85 -8.45
C GLY A 40 -8.35 10.54 -7.98
N GLN A 41 -7.76 9.38 -8.27
CA GLN A 41 -8.32 8.11 -7.84
C GLN A 41 -8.27 8.00 -6.32
N SER A 42 -9.44 7.87 -5.69
CA SER A 42 -9.61 7.58 -4.26
C SER A 42 -9.36 6.11 -3.94
N ARG A 43 -9.36 5.76 -2.65
CA ARG A 43 -9.25 4.37 -2.16
C ARG A 43 -7.92 3.73 -2.48
N GLN A 44 -6.84 4.49 -2.30
CA GLN A 44 -5.49 3.95 -2.43
C GLN A 44 -5.10 3.24 -1.16
N ARG A 45 -4.60 2.01 -1.31
CA ARG A 45 -3.89 1.31 -0.24
C ARG A 45 -2.45 1.83 -0.18
N ILE A 46 -1.69 1.64 -1.25
CA ILE A 46 -0.30 2.09 -1.32
C ILE A 46 -0.21 3.44 -2.04
N SER A 47 0.38 4.41 -1.37
CA SER A 47 0.70 5.73 -1.90
C SER A 47 2.21 5.95 -1.87
N TYR A 48 2.72 6.58 -2.93
CA TYR A 48 4.15 6.86 -3.13
C TYR A 48 4.35 8.36 -3.15
N GLU A 49 5.25 8.87 -2.32
CA GLU A 49 5.60 10.29 -2.36
C GLU A 49 6.56 10.55 -3.52
N ILE A 50 6.24 11.57 -4.29
CA ILE A 50 7.07 12.12 -5.36
C ILE A 50 7.29 13.61 -5.10
N MET A 51 8.38 14.13 -5.63
CA MET A 51 8.82 15.51 -5.44
C MET A 51 9.25 16.13 -6.76
N ARG A 52 9.03 17.43 -6.88
CA ARG A 52 9.58 18.31 -7.91
C ARG A 52 9.89 19.63 -7.24
N ASP A 53 11.17 20.02 -7.21
CA ASP A 53 11.64 21.17 -6.44
C ASP A 53 11.16 21.12 -4.97
N ALA A 54 10.35 22.10 -4.54
CA ALA A 54 9.75 22.15 -3.21
C ALA A 54 8.37 21.46 -3.11
N GLU A 55 7.80 21.04 -4.23
CA GLU A 55 6.47 20.42 -4.28
C GLU A 55 6.55 18.93 -3.93
N ARG A 56 5.52 18.44 -3.23
CA ARG A 56 5.37 17.03 -2.85
C ARG A 56 3.95 16.56 -3.16
N LEU A 57 3.83 15.36 -3.72
CA LEU A 57 2.54 14.72 -3.99
C LEU A 57 2.58 13.24 -3.65
N TRP A 58 1.43 12.71 -3.26
CA TRP A 58 1.23 11.27 -3.07
C TRP A 58 0.48 10.70 -4.28
N ILE A 59 1.04 9.67 -4.90
CA ILE A 59 0.46 9.05 -6.10
C ILE A 59 0.19 7.56 -5.89
N CYS A 60 -0.78 7.02 -6.63
CA CYS A 60 -1.14 5.61 -6.54
C CYS A 60 -0.21 4.70 -7.33
N GLN A 61 -0.22 3.41 -6.99
CA GLN A 61 0.52 2.35 -7.67
C GLN A 61 0.27 2.32 -9.20
N ARG A 62 -0.95 2.65 -9.65
CA ARG A 62 -1.27 2.71 -11.07
C ARG A 62 -0.54 3.84 -11.79
N CYS A 63 -0.45 5.02 -11.19
CA CYS A 63 0.30 6.15 -11.76
C CYS A 63 1.79 5.85 -11.79
N VAL A 64 2.32 5.22 -10.74
CA VAL A 64 3.71 4.74 -10.67
C VAL A 64 4.04 3.77 -11.80
N GLY A 65 3.15 2.81 -12.10
CA GLY A 65 3.38 1.87 -13.20
C GLY A 65 3.20 2.48 -14.60
N ARG A 66 2.48 3.60 -14.71
CA ARG A 66 2.10 4.21 -16.00
C ARG A 66 3.09 5.27 -16.48
N TYR A 67 3.64 6.08 -15.56
CA TYR A 67 4.44 7.24 -15.92
C TYR A 67 5.92 7.03 -15.61
N CYS A 68 6.79 7.57 -16.46
CA CYS A 68 8.23 7.58 -16.23
C CYS A 68 8.55 8.70 -15.24
N LEU A 69 8.76 8.33 -13.98
CA LEU A 69 9.17 9.21 -12.89
C LEU A 69 10.67 8.99 -12.63
N GLY A 70 11.38 10.04 -12.24
CA GLY A 70 12.78 9.96 -11.84
C GLY A 70 12.96 9.32 -10.47
N GLY A 71 14.22 9.08 -10.11
CA GLY A 71 14.60 8.59 -8.80
C GLY A 71 16.09 8.78 -8.60
N MET A 72 16.47 9.31 -7.44
CA MET A 72 17.86 9.47 -7.06
C MET A 72 18.14 8.70 -5.79
N LEU A 73 19.28 8.03 -5.73
CA LEU A 73 19.73 7.33 -4.53
C LEU A 73 21.21 7.61 -4.34
N ASP A 74 21.60 8.01 -3.13
CA ASP A 74 23.00 8.30 -2.77
C ASP A 74 23.68 9.26 -3.77
N GLY A 75 22.94 10.30 -4.19
CA GLY A 75 23.40 11.32 -5.14
C GLY A 75 23.42 10.89 -6.61
N SER A 76 23.05 9.64 -6.93
CA SER A 76 23.06 9.11 -8.29
C SER A 76 21.65 8.95 -8.86
N ALA A 77 21.46 9.40 -10.11
CA ALA A 77 20.23 9.13 -10.86
C ALA A 77 20.13 7.64 -11.19
N LEU A 78 18.96 7.04 -10.94
CA LEU A 78 18.70 5.64 -11.21
C LEU A 78 18.02 5.47 -12.57
N ASP A 79 18.32 4.36 -13.26
CA ASP A 79 17.52 3.95 -14.41
C ASP A 79 16.12 3.46 -13.99
N GLN A 80 15.21 3.38 -14.97
CA GLN A 80 13.82 3.00 -14.73
C GLN A 80 13.65 1.56 -14.23
N ALA A 81 14.54 0.64 -14.60
CA ALA A 81 14.47 -0.75 -14.15
C ALA A 81 14.81 -0.85 -12.66
N THR A 82 15.86 -0.15 -12.25
CA THR A 82 16.32 -0.05 -10.87
C THR A 82 15.28 0.65 -9.99
N ILE A 83 14.69 1.75 -10.47
CA ILE A 83 13.58 2.44 -9.78
C ILE A 83 12.43 1.47 -9.52
N ARG A 84 11.96 0.74 -10.54
CA ARG A 84 10.86 -0.23 -10.41
C ARG A 84 11.20 -1.35 -9.44
N GLY A 85 12.40 -1.93 -9.52
CA GLY A 85 12.86 -2.97 -8.61
C GLY A 85 12.87 -2.49 -7.15
N LYS A 86 13.36 -1.28 -6.91
CA LYS A 86 13.39 -0.67 -5.57
C LYS A 86 11.98 -0.42 -5.03
N LEU A 87 11.09 0.16 -5.84
CA LEU A 87 9.70 0.40 -5.45
C LEU A 87 8.96 -0.90 -5.16
N HIS A 88 9.18 -1.93 -5.96
CA HIS A 88 8.61 -3.24 -5.73
C HIS A 88 9.06 -3.80 -4.36
N GLY A 89 10.37 -3.79 -4.08
CA GLY A 89 10.90 -4.25 -2.80
C GLY A 89 10.41 -3.43 -1.60
N LEU A 90 10.36 -2.10 -1.72
CA LEU A 90 9.80 -1.23 -0.67
C LEU A 90 8.31 -1.50 -0.44
N THR A 91 7.53 -1.64 -1.51
CA THR A 91 6.09 -1.93 -1.42
C THR A 91 5.84 -3.27 -0.74
N ALA A 92 6.56 -4.33 -1.13
CA ALA A 92 6.39 -5.66 -0.56
C ALA A 92 6.73 -5.67 0.94
N ARG A 93 7.87 -5.07 1.33
CA ARG A 93 8.26 -4.96 2.74
C ARG A 93 7.26 -4.15 3.56
N LEU A 94 6.79 -3.03 3.02
CA LEU A 94 5.82 -2.18 3.70
C LEU A 94 4.51 -2.95 3.94
N LYS A 95 3.94 -3.57 2.90
CA LYS A 95 2.73 -4.38 3.03
C LYS A 95 2.87 -5.49 4.07
N GLN A 96 4.00 -6.22 4.02
CA GLN A 96 4.26 -7.31 4.95
C GLN A 96 4.31 -6.81 6.39
N ARG A 97 5.06 -5.73 6.62
CA ARG A 97 5.17 -5.12 7.95
C ARG A 97 3.82 -4.63 8.46
N THR A 98 3.05 -3.91 7.63
CA THR A 98 1.71 -3.45 8.01
C THR A 98 0.80 -4.62 8.40
N CYS A 99 0.78 -5.71 7.62
CA CYS A 99 -0.02 -6.89 7.96
C CYS A 99 0.43 -7.54 9.28
N GLN A 100 1.74 -7.66 9.49
CA GLN A 100 2.30 -8.23 10.73
C GLN A 100 1.94 -7.36 11.94
N ASP A 101 2.12 -6.05 11.84
CA ASP A 101 1.81 -5.08 12.89
C ASP A 101 0.31 -5.14 13.28
N ILE A 102 -0.59 -5.25 12.29
CA ILE A 102 -2.03 -5.40 12.56
C ILE A 102 -2.33 -6.73 13.26
N VAL A 103 -1.77 -7.85 12.77
CA VAL A 103 -2.01 -9.17 13.37
C VAL A 103 -1.54 -9.17 14.82
N HIS A 104 -0.34 -8.67 15.09
CA HIS A 104 0.19 -8.59 16.45
C HIS A 104 -0.63 -7.63 17.33
N LYS A 105 -1.06 -6.48 16.81
CA LYS A 105 -1.94 -5.56 17.53
C LYS A 105 -3.26 -6.22 17.95
N VAL A 106 -3.89 -6.94 17.03
CA VAL A 106 -5.16 -7.65 17.29
C VAL A 106 -4.95 -8.76 18.32
N SER A 107 -3.89 -9.55 18.18
CA SER A 107 -3.62 -10.68 19.08
C SER A 107 -3.17 -10.24 20.48
N ALA A 108 -2.47 -9.11 20.62
CA ALA A 108 -2.01 -8.62 21.92
C ALA A 108 -3.16 -8.12 22.81
N GLY A 109 -4.27 -7.68 22.21
CA GLY A 109 -5.46 -7.22 22.94
C GLY A 109 -6.41 -8.34 23.36
N ALA A 110 -6.13 -9.60 22.99
CA ALA A 110 -7.06 -10.70 23.17
C ALA A 110 -6.50 -11.79 24.09
N ASP A 111 -7.27 -12.16 25.12
CA ASP A 111 -7.06 -13.41 25.88
C ASP A 111 -7.68 -14.61 25.11
N ASP A 112 -7.43 -14.65 23.80
CA ASP A 112 -7.97 -15.64 22.87
C ASP A 112 -6.83 -16.44 22.24
N GLN A 113 -6.70 -17.69 22.68
CA GLN A 113 -5.72 -18.64 22.16
C GLN A 113 -5.81 -18.79 20.63
N ALA A 114 -7.01 -18.68 20.05
CA ALA A 114 -7.18 -18.79 18.61
C ALA A 114 -6.55 -17.62 17.84
N LEU A 115 -6.49 -16.42 18.42
CA LEU A 115 -5.83 -15.26 17.81
C LEU A 115 -4.30 -15.30 17.98
N LEU A 116 -3.81 -15.90 19.06
CA LEU A 116 -2.38 -16.20 19.21
C LEU A 116 -1.92 -17.19 18.13
N GLU A 117 -2.72 -18.22 17.85
CA GLU A 117 -2.46 -19.15 16.74
C GLU A 117 -2.41 -18.46 15.38
N VAL A 118 -3.29 -17.49 15.12
CA VAL A 118 -3.26 -16.69 13.88
C VAL A 118 -1.94 -15.93 13.75
N ALA A 119 -1.46 -15.28 14.81
CA ALA A 119 -0.18 -14.57 14.79
C ALA A 119 0.99 -15.51 14.49
N LEU A 120 1.08 -16.64 15.21
CA LEU A 120 2.12 -17.65 14.99
C LEU A 120 2.07 -18.26 13.58
N TYR A 121 0.87 -18.48 13.06
CA TYR A 121 0.70 -18.97 11.69
C TYR A 121 1.17 -17.92 10.69
N PHE A 122 0.78 -16.65 10.85
CA PHE A 122 1.14 -15.58 9.94
C PHE A 122 2.65 -15.33 9.92
N ASP A 123 3.32 -15.33 11.08
CA ASP A 123 4.77 -15.13 11.16
C ASP A 123 5.55 -16.23 10.42
N ARG A 124 5.00 -17.45 10.32
CA ARG A 124 5.62 -18.57 9.60
C ARG A 124 5.34 -18.58 8.10
N ASN A 125 4.16 -18.16 7.69
CA ASN A 125 3.67 -18.34 6.32
C ASN A 125 3.62 -17.02 5.51
N LEU A 126 3.65 -15.87 6.19
CA LEU A 126 3.51 -14.52 5.64
C LEU A 126 2.20 -14.28 4.85
N GLN A 127 1.26 -15.23 4.93
CA GLN A 127 -0.06 -15.19 4.34
C GLN A 127 -1.04 -15.85 5.31
N LEU A 128 -2.32 -15.49 5.21
CA LEU A 128 -3.38 -16.11 6.01
C LEU A 128 -4.03 -17.25 5.22
N SER A 129 -4.27 -18.38 5.88
CA SER A 129 -5.22 -19.37 5.37
C SER A 129 -6.66 -18.85 5.56
N PRO A 130 -7.67 -19.42 4.86
CA PRO A 130 -9.05 -18.97 4.99
C PRO A 130 -9.58 -19.01 6.42
N LEU A 131 -9.20 -20.05 7.19
CA LEU A 131 -9.61 -20.19 8.59
C LEU A 131 -8.99 -19.09 9.47
N HIS A 132 -7.68 -18.85 9.35
CA HIS A 132 -7.00 -17.81 10.13
C HIS A 132 -7.48 -16.41 9.74
N ALA A 133 -7.75 -16.17 8.45
CA ALA A 133 -8.32 -14.92 7.96
C ALA A 133 -9.70 -14.66 8.57
N ALA A 134 -10.59 -15.67 8.61
CA ALA A 134 -11.92 -15.51 9.20
C ALA A 134 -11.85 -15.10 10.68
N ARG A 135 -10.98 -15.77 11.46
CA ARG A 135 -10.76 -15.44 12.89
C ARG A 135 -10.24 -14.02 13.07
N LEU A 136 -9.20 -13.65 12.32
CA LEU A 136 -8.63 -12.31 12.37
C LEU A 136 -9.65 -11.24 11.99
N PHE A 137 -10.44 -11.44 10.93
CA PHE A 137 -11.40 -10.44 10.46
C PHE A 137 -12.55 -10.21 11.43
N LEU A 138 -12.95 -11.23 12.19
CA LEU A 138 -13.91 -11.07 13.28
C LEU A 138 -13.34 -10.17 14.38
N ALA A 139 -12.08 -10.38 14.76
CA ALA A 139 -11.42 -9.57 15.78
C ALA A 139 -11.16 -8.13 15.31
N ILE A 140 -10.76 -7.93 14.04
CA ILE A 140 -10.62 -6.59 13.43
C ILE A 140 -11.94 -5.82 13.48
N ALA A 141 -13.08 -6.48 13.23
CA ALA A 141 -14.39 -5.83 13.27
C ALA A 141 -14.78 -5.31 14.66
N ALA A 142 -14.12 -5.77 15.73
CA ALA A 142 -14.32 -5.31 17.10
C ALA A 142 -13.38 -4.17 17.50
N LEU A 143 -12.43 -3.77 16.65
CA LEU A 143 -11.53 -2.65 16.94
C LEU A 143 -12.25 -1.30 16.78
N GLU A 144 -11.87 -0.34 17.63
CA GLU A 144 -12.33 1.06 17.48
C GLU A 144 -11.69 1.75 16.27
N GLU A 145 -10.44 1.39 15.95
CA GLU A 145 -9.74 1.93 14.79
C GLU A 145 -10.18 1.24 13.50
N PRO A 146 -10.48 2.00 12.43
CA PRO A 146 -10.91 1.42 11.17
C PRO A 146 -9.74 0.73 10.47
N ILE A 147 -9.84 -0.59 10.27
CA ILE A 147 -8.91 -1.37 9.45
C ILE A 147 -9.72 -2.12 8.40
N ASP A 148 -9.43 -1.89 7.12
CA ASP A 148 -10.09 -2.60 6.03
C ASP A 148 -9.42 -3.96 5.79
N ARG A 149 -10.19 -5.05 5.93
CA ARG A 149 -9.71 -6.43 5.72
C ARG A 149 -9.05 -6.68 4.37
N ARG A 150 -9.30 -5.86 3.34
CA ARG A 150 -8.68 -5.97 2.00
C ARG A 150 -7.17 -5.69 2.02
N VAL A 151 -6.60 -5.24 3.14
CA VAL A 151 -5.14 -5.18 3.31
C VAL A 151 -4.49 -6.56 3.36
N PHE A 152 -5.23 -7.61 3.73
CA PHE A 152 -4.70 -8.96 3.84
C PHE A 152 -4.84 -9.73 2.53
N GLU A 153 -3.76 -10.41 2.15
CA GLU A 153 -3.78 -11.44 1.11
C GLU A 153 -4.12 -12.79 1.76
N VAL A 154 -5.20 -13.42 1.31
CA VAL A 154 -5.67 -14.72 1.82
C VAL A 154 -5.34 -15.79 0.79
N GLN A 155 -4.66 -16.83 1.23
CA GLN A 155 -4.33 -17.98 0.39
C GLN A 155 -5.62 -18.74 0.07
N THR A 156 -6.05 -18.71 -1.20
CA THR A 156 -7.27 -19.39 -1.64
C THR A 156 -7.03 -20.78 -2.22
N ARG A 157 -5.79 -21.27 -2.24
CA ARG A 157 -5.39 -22.57 -2.81
C ARG A 157 -4.21 -23.18 -2.06
#